data_AF-A0A484ZWM6-F1
#
_entry.id   AF-A0A484ZWM6-F1
#
_cell.length_a   1.000
_cell.length_b   1.000
_cell.length_c   1.000
_cell.angle_alpha   90.00
_cell.angle_beta   90.00
_cell.angle_gamma   90.00
#
_symmetry.space_group_name_H-M   'P 1'
#
loop_
_entity.id
_entity.type
_entity.pdbx_description
1 polymer ?
#
loop_
_entity_poly.entity_id
_entity_poly.type
_entity_poly.pdbx_seq_one_letter_code
_entity_poly.pdbx_strand_id
1 'polypeptide(L)'
;MSLDDQKYSAAIPLSRRAFVQTSAIGGLAVAAGGVSLPFGTANAQDVAVPDSEATKTVWSACTVNCGSRCPLRMHVVNGEIKYVETDNVGEDVYQELHQVRACLRGRSMRRRIYNPDRLKYPMKRVGKRGEGKFKKISWEEAYDEIANNLKRIIKDYGNEAVYLQYATGTLGGTVTRSWPPGNSLIARLMNCCGGYLNHYNTYSTAQITTGLSYTYGSSAGNSTSDIENSKLVVMFGNNPAETRMSGGGITYILEQAREISNTKMVVIDPRYCDTAAGREDEWLPITPGTDAALVAGMAYVLITENLVDQPFLDKYCVGYDEKTLPASAPRNGHYKAYILGQGDDGIAKTPEWASKITAIPADRIIKLAREIGFAKPAYICQGWGPQRHANGEMVARSIATLACLTGNVGISGGNTGAREGSYAIPFVRFPTLENPIKDSISFFLWTDAIVRGPEMTATP
;
A
#
# COMPACT_ATOMS: atom_id res chain seq x y z
N MET A 1 63.20 11.96 -4.64
CA MET A 1 64.20 11.01 -5.16
C MET A 1 63.43 9.77 -5.59
N SER A 2 63.49 9.49 -6.90
CA SER A 2 62.96 8.36 -7.69
C SER A 2 61.59 7.74 -7.34
N LEU A 3 60.64 7.97 -8.26
CA LEU A 3 59.61 7.00 -8.62
C LEU A 3 60.31 5.94 -9.49
N ASP A 4 60.28 4.67 -9.09
CA ASP A 4 60.74 3.56 -9.93
C ASP A 4 59.55 2.80 -10.50
N ASP A 5 59.62 2.64 -11.82
CA ASP A 5 58.70 2.00 -12.74
C ASP A 5 58.44 0.53 -12.43
N GLN A 6 57.17 0.16 -12.24
CA GLN A 6 56.69 -1.18 -12.54
C GLN A 6 55.88 -1.16 -13.83
N LYS A 7 56.45 -1.83 -14.85
CA LYS A 7 55.92 -2.02 -16.21
C LYS A 7 54.53 -2.64 -16.17
N TYR A 8 53.49 -1.85 -16.45
CA TYR A 8 52.19 -2.37 -16.85
C TYR A 8 52.24 -2.79 -18.33
N SER A 9 51.89 -4.05 -18.58
CA SER A 9 51.64 -4.61 -19.91
C SER A 9 50.61 -3.75 -20.66
N ALA A 10 50.87 -3.46 -21.93
CA ALA A 10 50.05 -2.60 -22.77
C ALA A 10 48.63 -3.17 -22.95
N ALA A 11 47.64 -2.55 -22.31
CA ALA A 11 46.23 -2.79 -22.58
C ALA A 11 45.82 -2.02 -23.84
N ILE A 12 45.38 -2.73 -24.88
CA ILE A 12 44.82 -2.13 -26.10
C ILE A 12 43.46 -1.48 -25.73
N PRO A 13 43.20 -0.20 -26.08
CA PRO A 13 41.95 0.47 -25.71
C PRO A 13 40.80 0.01 -26.63
N LEU A 14 39.88 -0.79 -26.11
CA LEU A 14 38.63 -1.15 -26.79
C LEU A 14 37.59 -0.02 -26.62
N SER A 15 37.20 0.62 -27.71
CA SER A 15 36.14 1.63 -27.70
C SER A 15 34.74 0.99 -27.76
N ARG A 16 33.72 1.67 -27.20
CA ARG A 16 32.30 1.23 -27.27
C ARG A 16 31.83 0.95 -28.70
N ARG A 17 32.39 1.63 -29.70
CA ARG A 17 32.06 1.44 -31.12
C ARG A 17 32.61 0.13 -31.69
N ALA A 18 33.83 -0.23 -31.28
CA ALA A 18 34.46 -1.50 -31.68
C ALA A 18 33.70 -2.71 -31.13
N PHE A 19 33.16 -2.61 -29.91
CA PHE A 19 32.36 -3.68 -29.28
C PHE A 19 31.02 -3.94 -30.00
N VAL A 20 30.37 -2.89 -30.51
CA VAL A 20 29.09 -3.03 -31.24
C VAL A 20 29.29 -3.56 -32.66
N GLN A 21 30.44 -3.27 -33.29
CA GLN A 21 30.77 -3.81 -34.61
C GLN A 21 31.13 -5.31 -34.54
N THR A 22 31.77 -5.77 -33.47
CA THR A 22 32.10 -7.19 -33.29
C THR A 22 30.90 -8.05 -32.89
N SER A 23 29.87 -7.50 -32.24
CA SER A 23 28.67 -8.25 -31.89
C SER A 23 27.76 -8.58 -33.09
N ALA A 24 27.85 -7.84 -34.19
CA ALA A 24 27.12 -8.16 -35.43
C ALA A 24 27.76 -9.30 -36.25
N ILE A 25 29.04 -9.63 -36.01
CA ILE A 25 29.78 -10.70 -36.72
C ILE A 25 30.02 -11.91 -35.79
N GLY A 26 29.97 -11.73 -34.47
CA GLY A 26 30.25 -12.77 -33.47
C GLY A 26 29.21 -13.89 -33.34
N GLY A 27 27.99 -13.72 -33.86
CA GLY A 27 26.93 -14.73 -33.73
C GLY A 27 27.16 -16.02 -34.52
N LEU A 28 27.98 -15.97 -35.58
CA LEU A 28 28.24 -17.12 -36.48
C LEU A 28 29.65 -17.74 -36.32
N ALA A 29 30.59 -17.06 -35.66
CA ALA A 29 31.96 -17.57 -35.47
C ALA A 29 32.18 -18.36 -34.17
N VAL A 30 31.27 -18.24 -33.18
CA VAL A 30 31.38 -18.96 -31.90
C VAL A 30 31.13 -20.48 -32.07
N ALA A 31 30.41 -20.90 -33.11
CA ALA A 31 30.14 -22.32 -33.39
C ALA A 31 31.34 -23.11 -33.96
N ALA A 32 32.41 -22.45 -34.41
CA ALA A 32 33.52 -23.09 -35.12
C ALA A 32 34.86 -23.11 -34.35
N GLY A 33 34.87 -22.82 -33.04
CA GLY A 33 36.04 -23.03 -32.16
C GLY A 33 37.34 -22.28 -32.50
N GLY A 34 37.32 -21.35 -33.46
CA GLY A 34 38.52 -20.75 -34.06
C GLY A 34 38.92 -19.37 -33.55
N VAL A 35 38.30 -18.85 -32.49
CA VAL A 35 38.68 -17.57 -31.89
C VAL A 35 39.11 -17.80 -30.45
N SER A 36 40.41 -17.72 -30.19
CA SER A 36 40.91 -17.55 -28.84
C SER A 36 40.46 -16.18 -28.35
N LEU A 37 39.50 -16.16 -27.43
CA LEU A 37 39.15 -14.95 -26.72
C LEU A 37 40.39 -14.50 -25.92
N PRO A 38 40.77 -13.22 -25.91
CA PRO A 38 41.93 -12.71 -25.17
C PRO A 38 41.64 -12.62 -23.65
N PHE A 39 40.72 -13.43 -23.15
CA PHE A 39 40.46 -13.59 -21.73
C PHE A 39 41.27 -14.79 -21.28
N GLY A 40 42.47 -14.53 -20.77
CA GLY A 40 43.15 -15.51 -19.93
C GLY A 40 42.30 -15.71 -18.67
N THR A 41 42.13 -16.97 -18.25
CA THR A 41 41.69 -17.26 -16.89
C THR A 41 42.78 -16.74 -15.95
N ALA A 42 42.61 -15.53 -15.44
CA ALA A 42 43.28 -15.16 -14.21
C ALA A 42 42.69 -16.09 -13.15
N ASN A 43 43.50 -16.99 -12.59
CA ASN A 43 43.20 -17.47 -11.25
C ASN A 43 43.03 -16.20 -10.43
N ALA A 44 41.83 -15.97 -9.91
CA ALA A 44 41.68 -15.00 -8.84
C ALA A 44 42.75 -15.43 -7.82
N GLN A 45 43.79 -14.61 -7.65
CA GLN A 45 44.55 -14.74 -6.43
C GLN A 45 43.48 -14.60 -5.35
N ASP A 46 43.32 -15.67 -4.57
CA ASP A 46 42.69 -15.54 -3.28
C ASP A 46 43.48 -14.45 -2.59
N VAL A 47 42.99 -13.20 -2.70
CA VAL A 47 43.34 -12.17 -1.76
C VAL A 47 42.92 -12.82 -0.47
N ALA A 48 43.92 -13.27 0.30
CA ALA A 48 43.69 -13.89 1.58
C ALA A 48 42.72 -12.96 2.31
N VAL A 49 41.45 -13.38 2.38
CA VAL A 49 40.46 -12.71 3.19
C VAL A 49 41.05 -12.87 4.57
N PRO A 50 41.47 -11.77 5.23
CA PRO A 50 42.10 -11.89 6.54
C PRO A 50 41.24 -12.81 7.40
N ASP A 51 41.90 -13.76 8.07
CA ASP A 51 41.30 -14.76 8.94
C ASP A 51 40.09 -14.18 9.66
N SER A 52 38.94 -14.83 9.42
CA SER A 52 37.59 -14.33 9.66
C SER A 52 37.48 -13.31 10.80
N GLU A 53 37.41 -12.02 10.48
CA GLU A 53 36.79 -11.07 11.40
C GLU A 53 35.38 -11.59 11.67
N ALA A 54 35.06 -11.89 12.93
CA ALA A 54 33.85 -12.60 13.32
C ALA A 54 32.60 -11.92 12.76
N THR A 55 32.17 -12.38 11.58
CA THR A 55 31.01 -11.86 10.89
C THR A 55 29.80 -12.46 11.56
N LYS A 56 29.05 -11.63 12.28
CA LYS A 56 27.78 -12.08 12.88
C LYS A 56 26.63 -11.67 11.99
N THR A 57 25.75 -12.61 11.71
CA THR A 57 24.44 -12.31 11.13
C THR A 57 23.45 -12.06 12.25
N VAL A 58 22.76 -10.92 12.21
CA VAL A 58 21.69 -10.57 13.16
C VAL A 58 20.39 -10.34 12.41
N TRP A 59 19.31 -10.98 12.86
CA TRP A 59 17.98 -10.73 12.32
C TRP A 59 17.43 -9.39 12.77
N SER A 60 16.86 -8.66 11.83
CA SER A 60 16.14 -7.40 12.03
C SER A 60 14.91 -7.38 11.13
N ALA A 61 14.22 -6.25 11.05
CA ALA A 61 13.04 -6.10 10.19
C ALA A 61 13.02 -4.72 9.53
N CYS A 62 12.48 -4.66 8.31
CA CYS A 62 12.14 -3.42 7.65
C CYS A 62 10.82 -2.87 8.22
N THR A 63 10.89 -1.84 9.06
CA THR A 63 9.72 -1.30 9.79
C THR A 63 9.07 -0.08 9.13
N VAL A 64 9.32 0.16 7.84
CA VAL A 64 8.71 1.30 7.12
C VAL A 64 7.21 1.10 6.87
N ASN A 65 6.52 2.19 6.55
CA ASN A 65 5.08 2.20 6.25
C ASN A 65 4.69 1.56 4.90
N CYS A 66 5.18 0.36 4.60
CA CYS A 66 4.68 -0.44 3.47
C CYS A 66 3.72 -1.56 3.90
N GLY A 67 3.76 -1.94 5.19
CA GLY A 67 2.92 -2.99 5.78
C GLY A 67 3.50 -4.40 5.68
N SER A 68 4.59 -4.63 4.95
CA SER A 68 5.17 -5.97 4.75
C SER A 68 6.07 -6.48 5.89
N ARG A 69 6.68 -5.57 6.66
CA ARG A 69 7.59 -5.89 7.78
C ARG A 69 8.65 -6.97 7.47
N CYS A 70 9.27 -6.92 6.29
CA CYS A 70 10.16 -7.98 5.81
C CYS A 70 11.32 -8.22 6.79
N PRO A 71 11.67 -9.49 7.08
CA PRO A 71 12.84 -9.78 7.87
C PRO A 71 14.11 -9.45 7.06
N LEU A 72 15.12 -8.97 7.77
CA LEU A 72 16.39 -8.52 7.22
C LEU A 72 17.52 -9.21 7.95
N ARG A 73 18.49 -9.73 7.21
CA ARG A 73 19.71 -10.31 7.76
C ARG A 73 20.81 -9.26 7.73
N MET A 74 21.17 -8.74 8.89
CA MET A 74 22.21 -7.72 9.04
C MET A 74 23.56 -8.40 9.23
N HIS A 75 24.49 -8.19 8.30
CA HIS A 75 25.85 -8.73 8.40
C HIS A 75 26.76 -7.72 9.06
N VAL A 76 27.21 -8.04 10.28
CA VAL A 76 27.96 -7.14 11.15
C VAL A 76 29.41 -7.60 11.27
N VAL A 77 30.33 -6.69 10.96
CA VAL A 77 31.78 -6.88 11.06
C VAL A 77 32.34 -5.72 11.86
N ASN A 78 33.12 -6.00 12.91
CA ASN A 78 33.69 -5.00 13.82
C ASN A 78 32.65 -4.01 14.39
N GLY A 79 31.46 -4.50 14.74
CA GLY A 79 30.38 -3.68 15.28
C GLY A 79 29.64 -2.83 14.23
N GLU A 80 30.01 -2.90 12.97
CA GLU A 80 29.37 -2.17 11.87
C GLU A 80 28.59 -3.10 10.94
N ILE A 81 27.37 -2.73 10.57
CA ILE A 81 26.63 -3.41 9.51
C ILE A 81 27.36 -3.12 8.19
N LYS A 82 27.92 -4.14 7.53
CA LYS A 82 28.60 -3.98 6.24
C LYS A 82 27.62 -4.09 5.08
N TYR A 83 26.67 -5.02 5.14
CA TYR A 83 25.60 -5.16 4.16
C TYR A 83 24.33 -5.77 4.78
N VAL A 84 23.22 -5.66 4.03
CA VAL A 84 21.90 -6.15 4.45
C VAL A 84 21.39 -7.12 3.41
N GLU A 85 21.12 -8.33 3.85
CA GLU A 85 20.46 -9.37 3.07
C GLU A 85 18.97 -9.42 3.36
N THR A 86 18.28 -10.07 2.44
CA THR A 86 16.88 -10.45 2.56
C THR A 86 16.75 -11.78 3.32
N ASP A 87 15.52 -12.18 3.63
CA ASP A 87 15.24 -13.60 3.85
C ASP A 87 15.70 -14.44 2.66
N ASN A 88 16.42 -15.51 2.98
CA ASN A 88 17.02 -16.47 2.06
C ASN A 88 17.31 -17.80 2.79
N VAL A 89 16.60 -18.07 3.89
CA VAL A 89 16.74 -19.30 4.67
C VAL A 89 15.42 -20.07 4.66
N GLY A 90 15.48 -21.37 4.89
CA GLY A 90 14.31 -22.23 4.83
C GLY A 90 13.86 -22.54 3.40
N GLU A 91 12.75 -23.25 3.29
CA GLU A 91 12.12 -23.61 2.02
C GLU A 91 11.46 -22.38 1.38
N ASP A 92 11.01 -22.49 0.13
CA ASP A 92 10.29 -21.41 -0.57
C ASP A 92 8.98 -21.94 -1.14
N VAL A 93 8.11 -22.45 -0.25
CA VAL A 93 6.87 -23.15 -0.61
C VAL A 93 5.67 -22.22 -0.44
N TYR A 94 4.96 -22.00 -1.54
CA TYR A 94 3.74 -21.19 -1.57
C TYR A 94 2.67 -21.75 -0.60
N GLN A 95 1.93 -20.85 0.07
CA GLN A 95 0.93 -21.14 1.13
C GLN A 95 1.46 -21.90 2.37
N GLU A 96 2.77 -22.14 2.47
CA GLU A 96 3.42 -22.75 3.62
C GLU A 96 4.51 -21.82 4.18
N LEU A 97 5.78 -22.10 3.88
CA LEU A 97 6.96 -21.39 4.40
C LEU A 97 7.73 -20.64 3.31
N HIS A 98 7.04 -19.91 2.43
CA HIS A 98 7.74 -19.10 1.41
C HIS A 98 8.64 -18.01 2.03
N GLN A 99 9.74 -17.71 1.35
CA GLN A 99 10.73 -16.74 1.83
C GLN A 99 10.21 -15.30 1.68
N VAL A 100 10.24 -14.52 2.78
CA VAL A 100 9.71 -13.15 2.80
C VAL A 100 10.77 -12.16 2.33
N ARG A 101 10.97 -12.09 1.01
CA ARG A 101 12.08 -11.32 0.46
C ARG A 101 11.92 -9.80 0.61
N ALA A 102 12.95 -9.09 1.04
CA ALA A 102 12.91 -7.63 1.18
C ALA A 102 13.11 -6.93 -0.17
N CYS A 103 12.26 -5.95 -0.47
CA CYS A 103 12.43 -5.07 -1.63
C CYS A 103 13.68 -4.17 -1.50
N LEU A 104 14.01 -3.43 -2.57
CA LEU A 104 15.17 -2.53 -2.63
C LEU A 104 15.20 -1.51 -1.47
N ARG A 105 14.04 -1.00 -1.04
CA ARG A 105 13.92 -0.07 0.09
C ARG A 105 14.28 -0.76 1.42
N GLY A 106 13.87 -2.02 1.62
CA GLY A 106 14.25 -2.79 2.81
C GLY A 106 15.73 -3.13 2.85
N ARG A 107 16.30 -3.56 1.71
CA ARG A 107 17.73 -3.87 1.58
C ARG A 107 18.64 -2.64 1.73
N SER A 108 18.09 -1.44 1.56
CA SER A 108 18.84 -0.19 1.76
C SER A 108 18.81 0.34 3.20
N MET A 109 18.26 -0.39 4.18
CA MET A 109 18.15 0.06 5.58
C MET A 109 19.49 0.48 6.22
N ARG A 110 20.61 -0.10 5.77
CA ARG A 110 21.96 0.36 6.16
C ARG A 110 22.18 1.84 5.88
N ARG A 111 21.69 2.34 4.73
CA ARG A 111 21.81 3.76 4.35
C ARG A 111 21.05 4.68 5.30
N ARG A 112 19.94 4.22 5.88
CA ARG A 112 19.21 4.96 6.92
C ARG A 112 19.98 5.00 8.24
N ILE A 113 20.66 3.90 8.60
CA ILE A 113 21.43 3.79 9.84
C ILE A 113 22.69 4.66 9.82
N TYR A 114 23.42 4.69 8.69
CA TYR A 114 24.67 5.44 8.57
C TYR A 114 24.54 6.72 7.74
N ASN A 115 23.32 7.24 7.58
CA ASN A 115 23.12 8.49 6.87
C ASN A 115 23.91 9.63 7.57
N PRO A 116 24.64 10.48 6.85
CA PRO A 116 25.35 11.61 7.44
C PRO A 116 24.41 12.58 8.19
N ASP A 117 23.17 12.72 7.74
CA ASP A 117 22.13 13.57 8.32
C ASP A 117 21.39 12.92 9.50
N ARG A 118 21.81 11.72 9.93
CA ARG A 118 21.17 11.02 11.04
C ARG A 118 21.25 11.86 12.32
N LEU A 119 20.11 12.04 12.96
CA LEU A 119 20.03 12.63 14.30
C LEU A 119 20.73 11.71 15.31
N LYS A 120 21.83 12.19 15.90
CA LYS A 120 22.68 11.43 16.85
C LYS A 120 22.50 11.86 18.30
N TYR A 121 22.06 13.10 18.53
CA TYR A 121 21.97 13.71 19.85
C TYR A 121 20.67 14.50 19.99
N PRO A 122 20.19 14.73 21.23
CA PRO A 122 19.17 15.74 21.49
C PRO A 122 19.64 17.13 21.03
N MET A 123 18.75 17.85 20.35
CA MET A 123 19.04 19.17 19.78
C MET A 123 17.96 20.17 20.22
N LYS A 124 18.37 21.36 20.66
CA LYS A 124 17.48 22.46 21.03
C LYS A 124 17.58 23.59 20.02
N ARG A 125 16.43 24.08 19.56
CA ARG A 125 16.36 25.23 18.65
C ARG A 125 16.83 26.50 19.35
N VAL A 126 17.69 27.28 18.68
CA VAL A 126 18.20 28.57 19.19
C VAL A 126 17.84 29.78 18.31
N GLY A 127 17.29 29.55 17.11
CA GLY A 127 16.78 30.60 16.19
C GLY A 127 15.26 30.54 15.99
N LYS A 128 14.75 31.29 15.01
CA LYS A 128 13.32 31.19 14.62
C LYS A 128 13.02 29.82 14.01
N ARG A 129 11.76 29.35 14.12
CA ARG A 129 11.33 28.10 13.47
C ARG A 129 11.55 28.22 11.95
N GLY A 130 12.14 27.19 11.33
CA GLY A 130 12.51 27.20 9.91
C GLY A 130 13.96 27.60 9.61
N GLU A 131 14.69 28.22 10.55
CA GLU A 131 16.08 28.66 10.29
C GLU A 131 17.14 27.55 10.38
N GLY A 132 16.79 26.34 10.83
CA GLY A 132 17.75 25.25 10.97
C GLY A 132 18.82 25.45 12.07
N LYS A 133 18.67 26.45 12.95
CA LYS A 133 19.64 26.76 14.02
C LYS A 133 19.36 25.97 15.30
N PHE A 134 20.24 25.02 15.62
CA PHE A 134 20.15 24.18 16.81
C PHE A 134 21.47 24.14 17.58
N LYS A 135 21.37 24.00 18.90
CA LYS A 135 22.48 23.61 19.77
C LYS A 135 22.27 22.18 20.28
N LYS A 136 23.35 21.43 20.45
CA LYS A 136 23.30 20.13 21.15
C LYS A 136 23.01 20.35 22.63
N ILE A 137 22.17 19.50 23.21
CA ILE A 137 21.88 19.47 24.66
C ILE A 137 22.02 18.04 25.20
N SER A 138 22.06 17.87 26.52
CA SER A 138 22.05 16.53 27.13
C SER A 138 20.65 15.91 27.08
N TRP A 139 20.56 14.60 27.35
CA TRP A 139 19.26 13.94 27.46
C TRP A 139 18.49 14.44 28.69
N GLU A 140 19.17 14.69 29.79
CA GLU A 140 18.59 15.22 31.03
C GLU A 140 17.97 16.61 30.79
N GLU A 141 18.70 17.53 30.13
CA GLU A 141 18.15 18.86 29.77
C GLU A 141 16.92 18.72 28.86
N ALA A 142 16.96 17.80 27.89
CA ALA A 142 15.85 17.57 26.98
C ALA A 142 14.61 17.02 27.71
N TYR A 143 14.79 16.06 28.62
CA TYR A 143 13.71 15.48 29.40
C TYR A 143 13.08 16.51 30.33
N ASP A 144 13.89 17.27 31.06
CA ASP A 144 13.40 18.30 31.97
C ASP A 144 12.63 19.39 31.21
N GLU A 145 13.15 19.85 30.07
CA GLU A 145 12.47 20.88 29.28
C GLU A 145 11.14 20.41 28.69
N ILE A 146 11.08 19.17 28.19
CA ILE A 146 9.84 18.59 27.66
C ILE A 146 8.84 18.36 28.79
N ALA A 147 9.27 17.75 29.91
CA ALA A 147 8.39 17.45 31.03
C ALA A 147 7.85 18.71 31.70
N ASN A 148 8.69 19.74 31.91
CA ASN A 148 8.25 20.99 32.51
C ASN A 148 7.27 21.74 31.59
N ASN A 149 7.52 21.76 30.28
CA ASN A 149 6.57 22.36 29.33
C ASN A 149 5.25 21.59 29.26
N LEU A 150 5.30 20.25 29.22
CA LEU A 150 4.09 19.43 29.19
C LEU A 150 3.25 19.65 30.46
N LYS A 151 3.87 19.62 31.64
CA LYS A 151 3.20 19.92 32.92
C LYS A 151 2.56 21.31 32.92
N ARG A 152 3.28 22.32 32.42
CA ARG A 152 2.77 23.69 32.30
C ARG A 152 1.57 23.75 31.34
N ILE A 153 1.67 23.14 30.17
CA ILE A 153 0.57 23.11 29.18
C ILE A 153 -0.68 22.46 29.77
N ILE A 154 -0.53 21.29 30.41
CA ILE A 154 -1.65 20.59 31.03
C ILE A 154 -2.25 21.42 32.17
N LYS A 155 -1.42 22.06 33.00
CA LYS A 155 -1.88 22.92 34.10
C LYS A 155 -2.66 24.13 33.59
N ASP A 156 -2.14 24.81 32.57
CA ASP A 156 -2.65 26.11 32.13
C ASP A 156 -3.81 25.96 31.12
N TYR A 157 -3.87 24.87 30.34
CA TYR A 157 -4.78 24.69 29.20
C TYR A 157 -5.51 23.34 29.14
N GLY A 158 -5.24 22.40 30.05
CA GLY A 158 -5.84 21.06 30.01
C GLY A 158 -5.13 20.06 29.08
N ASN A 159 -5.63 18.83 29.05
CA ASN A 159 -5.03 17.74 28.26
C ASN A 159 -5.40 17.82 26.77
N GLU A 160 -6.49 18.51 26.45
CA GLU A 160 -6.97 18.84 25.12
C GLU A 160 -5.98 19.74 24.36
N ALA A 161 -5.12 20.46 25.07
CA ALA A 161 -4.02 21.23 24.47
C ALA A 161 -2.84 20.37 24.01
N VAL A 162 -2.82 19.07 24.34
CA VAL A 162 -1.79 18.11 23.91
C VAL A 162 -2.33 17.31 22.74
N TYR A 163 -1.72 17.46 21.58
CA TYR A 163 -2.14 16.77 20.36
C TYR A 163 -1.10 15.75 19.89
N LEU A 164 -1.54 14.51 19.67
CA LEU A 164 -0.72 13.48 19.04
C LEU A 164 -1.07 13.35 17.57
N GLN A 165 -0.19 13.90 16.73
CA GLN A 165 -0.34 13.86 15.28
C GLN A 165 -0.23 12.43 14.73
N TYR A 166 -1.12 12.06 13.81
CA TYR A 166 -1.05 10.78 13.10
C TYR A 166 0.32 10.60 12.41
N ALA A 167 0.97 9.46 12.66
CA ALA A 167 2.25 9.13 12.07
C ALA A 167 2.41 7.61 11.84
N THR A 168 3.02 7.21 10.72
CA THR A 168 3.25 5.79 10.38
C THR A 168 4.73 5.46 10.11
N GLY A 169 5.65 6.31 10.54
CA GLY A 169 7.09 6.20 10.22
C GLY A 169 7.76 4.89 10.66
N THR A 170 7.21 4.22 11.68
CA THR A 170 7.63 2.88 12.13
C THR A 170 6.40 2.00 12.36
N LEU A 171 6.19 1.03 11.49
CA LEU A 171 5.13 0.02 11.61
C LEU A 171 5.64 -1.30 12.21
N GLY A 172 4.75 -2.00 12.92
CA GLY A 172 4.98 -3.37 13.37
C GLY A 172 5.98 -3.53 14.52
N GLY A 173 6.60 -2.45 15.02
CA GLY A 173 7.46 -2.52 16.21
C GLY A 173 6.67 -2.84 17.49
N THR A 174 7.25 -3.62 18.39
CA THR A 174 6.64 -3.89 19.71
C THR A 174 6.68 -2.66 20.62
N VAL A 175 7.78 -1.91 20.55
CA VAL A 175 8.07 -0.72 21.38
C VAL A 175 8.00 0.56 20.55
N THR A 176 8.72 0.61 19.42
CA THR A 176 8.96 1.84 18.64
C THR A 176 7.90 2.15 17.58
N ARG A 177 6.73 1.52 17.63
CA ARG A 177 5.69 1.75 16.62
C ARG A 177 5.01 3.10 16.76
N SER A 178 4.55 3.61 15.63
CA SER A 178 3.70 4.80 15.56
C SER A 178 2.24 4.50 15.16
N TRP A 179 1.92 3.26 14.73
CA TRP A 179 0.56 2.88 14.33
C TRP A 179 0.11 1.51 14.93
N PRO A 180 -1.16 1.36 15.33
CA PRO A 180 -2.20 2.40 15.37
C PRO A 180 -1.84 3.49 16.40
N PRO A 181 -2.16 4.78 16.15
CA PRO A 181 -1.64 5.91 16.94
C PRO A 181 -1.95 5.78 18.43
N GLY A 182 -3.18 5.41 18.76
CA GLY A 182 -3.65 5.18 20.14
C GLY A 182 -2.95 4.02 20.87
N ASN A 183 -2.23 3.16 20.14
CA ASN A 183 -1.52 2.02 20.73
C ASN A 183 0.01 2.20 20.73
N SER A 184 0.50 3.42 20.53
CA SER A 184 1.93 3.75 20.62
C SER A 184 2.36 3.97 22.08
N LEU A 185 3.67 3.91 22.36
CA LEU A 185 4.20 4.24 23.70
C LEU A 185 4.04 5.73 24.04
N ILE A 186 3.97 6.60 23.02
CA ILE A 186 3.69 8.01 23.23
C ILE A 186 2.23 8.20 23.65
N ALA A 187 1.28 7.53 22.99
CA ALA A 187 -0.12 7.53 23.43
C ALA A 187 -0.26 6.96 24.85
N ARG A 188 0.45 5.87 25.18
CA ARG A 188 0.49 5.35 26.55
C ARG A 188 0.99 6.39 27.55
N LEU A 189 2.09 7.07 27.25
CA LEU A 189 2.65 8.12 28.11
C LEU A 189 1.64 9.25 28.32
N MET A 190 0.99 9.73 27.26
CA MET A 190 -0.03 10.79 27.39
C MET A 190 -1.24 10.33 28.20
N ASN A 191 -1.69 9.09 28.04
CA ASN A 191 -2.79 8.55 28.84
C ASN A 191 -2.41 8.41 30.32
N CYS A 192 -1.14 8.12 30.66
CA CYS A 192 -0.65 8.21 32.04
C CYS A 192 -0.67 9.66 32.59
N CYS A 193 -0.66 10.66 31.72
CA CYS A 193 -0.66 12.08 32.07
C CYS A 193 -2.04 12.74 32.07
N GLY A 194 -3.13 11.98 31.85
CA GLY A 194 -4.49 12.52 31.80
C GLY A 194 -5.10 12.57 30.40
N GLY A 195 -4.44 12.02 29.38
CA GLY A 195 -4.96 11.91 28.02
C GLY A 195 -4.40 12.96 27.05
N TYR A 196 -5.01 13.04 25.87
CA TYR A 196 -4.61 13.96 24.80
C TYR A 196 -5.76 14.15 23.79
N LEU A 197 -5.76 15.28 23.08
CA LEU A 197 -6.67 15.53 21.95
C LEU A 197 -6.47 14.49 20.85
N ASN A 198 -7.53 13.77 20.51
CA ASN A 198 -7.47 12.70 19.53
C ASN A 198 -7.60 13.23 18.09
N HIS A 199 -7.40 12.36 17.11
CA HIS A 199 -7.75 12.63 15.72
C HIS A 199 -8.57 11.50 15.11
N TYR A 200 -9.32 11.85 14.07
CA TYR A 200 -9.95 10.87 13.18
C TYR A 200 -9.44 11.05 11.75
N ASN A 201 -9.69 10.02 10.92
CA ASN A 201 -9.19 9.90 9.55
C ASN A 201 -7.65 9.83 9.43
N THR A 202 -7.18 9.61 8.19
CA THR A 202 -5.76 9.50 7.87
C THR A 202 -5.49 10.06 6.48
N TYR A 203 -4.25 10.46 6.19
CA TYR A 203 -3.84 10.74 4.80
C TYR A 203 -3.83 9.50 3.90
N SER A 204 -4.08 8.30 4.43
CA SER A 204 -3.93 7.05 3.67
C SER A 204 -5.26 6.50 3.16
N THR A 205 -6.26 6.39 4.03
CA THR A 205 -7.45 5.56 3.81
C THR A 205 -8.76 6.19 4.24
N ALA A 206 -8.79 7.49 4.58
CA ALA A 206 -9.98 8.14 5.15
C ALA A 206 -11.27 7.82 4.37
N GLN A 207 -11.24 8.04 3.05
CA GLN A 207 -12.41 7.99 2.20
C GLN A 207 -12.89 6.53 1.99
N ILE A 208 -11.99 5.60 1.67
CA ILE A 208 -12.35 4.18 1.54
C ILE A 208 -12.80 3.57 2.86
N THR A 209 -12.14 3.89 3.98
CA THR A 209 -12.53 3.37 5.30
C THR A 209 -13.92 3.87 5.68
N THR A 210 -14.19 5.17 5.55
CA THR A 210 -15.52 5.73 5.82
C THR A 210 -16.58 5.13 4.89
N GLY A 211 -16.32 5.10 3.58
CA GLY A 211 -17.27 4.58 2.59
C GLY A 211 -17.64 3.12 2.85
N LEU A 212 -16.65 2.26 3.06
CA LEU A 212 -16.90 0.83 3.33
C LEU A 212 -17.52 0.59 4.71
N SER A 213 -17.20 1.40 5.74
CA SER A 213 -17.89 1.32 7.02
C SER A 213 -19.39 1.59 6.90
N TYR A 214 -19.83 2.51 6.05
CA TYR A 214 -21.26 2.71 5.78
C TYR A 214 -21.88 1.57 4.95
N THR A 215 -21.11 0.91 4.09
CA THR A 215 -21.62 -0.19 3.23
C THR A 215 -21.65 -1.54 3.94
N TYR A 216 -20.61 -1.88 4.73
CA TYR A 216 -20.41 -3.21 5.33
C TYR A 216 -20.23 -3.20 6.85
N GLY A 217 -20.19 -2.03 7.51
CA GLY A 217 -19.78 -1.92 8.91
C GLY A 217 -18.28 -2.17 9.16
N SER A 218 -17.52 -2.51 8.12
CA SER A 218 -16.08 -2.78 8.17
C SER A 218 -15.45 -2.63 6.77
N SER A 219 -14.15 -2.91 6.64
CA SER A 219 -13.43 -2.92 5.36
C SER A 219 -12.74 -4.26 5.09
N ALA A 220 -13.44 -5.36 5.34
CA ALA A 220 -12.91 -6.71 5.15
C ALA A 220 -12.90 -7.12 3.67
N GLY A 221 -11.95 -7.96 3.30
CA GLY A 221 -11.81 -8.53 1.96
C GLY A 221 -11.07 -9.87 2.01
N ASN A 222 -11.20 -10.66 0.95
CA ASN A 222 -10.52 -11.94 0.79
C ASN A 222 -9.02 -11.70 0.56
N SER A 223 -8.20 -12.61 1.09
CA SER A 223 -6.77 -12.65 0.78
C SER A 223 -6.57 -12.85 -0.73
N THR A 224 -5.50 -12.29 -1.31
CA THR A 224 -5.15 -12.58 -2.71
C THR A 224 -4.83 -14.05 -2.94
N SER A 225 -4.52 -14.83 -1.91
CA SER A 225 -4.34 -16.27 -2.02
C SER A 225 -5.63 -17.00 -2.41
N ASP A 226 -6.79 -16.46 -2.06
CA ASP A 226 -8.08 -17.04 -2.43
C ASP A 226 -8.42 -16.85 -3.93
N ILE A 227 -7.56 -16.14 -4.67
CA ILE A 227 -7.66 -16.03 -6.13
C ILE A 227 -7.53 -17.41 -6.81
N GLU A 228 -6.91 -18.39 -6.16
CA GLU A 228 -6.90 -19.81 -6.60
C GLU A 228 -8.30 -20.33 -6.94
N ASN A 229 -9.32 -19.83 -6.25
CA ASN A 229 -10.71 -20.27 -6.39
C ASN A 229 -11.53 -19.37 -7.33
N SER A 230 -10.91 -18.34 -7.94
CA SER A 230 -11.59 -17.32 -8.75
C SER A 230 -11.75 -17.72 -10.22
N LYS A 231 -12.81 -17.21 -10.87
CA LYS A 231 -13.03 -17.34 -12.32
C LYS A 231 -12.71 -16.07 -13.11
N LEU A 232 -12.62 -14.94 -12.42
CA LEU A 232 -12.19 -13.66 -12.95
C LEU A 232 -11.57 -12.82 -11.83
N VAL A 233 -10.52 -12.07 -12.12
CA VAL A 233 -9.93 -11.06 -11.23
C VAL A 233 -10.10 -9.68 -11.85
N VAL A 234 -10.66 -8.73 -11.12
CA VAL A 234 -10.83 -7.34 -11.55
C VAL A 234 -10.26 -6.40 -10.50
N MET A 235 -9.25 -5.63 -10.88
CA MET A 235 -8.47 -4.77 -9.98
C MET A 235 -8.66 -3.29 -10.34
N PHE A 236 -9.32 -2.51 -9.48
CA PHE A 236 -9.50 -1.07 -9.63
C PHE A 236 -8.40 -0.28 -8.93
N GLY A 237 -7.53 0.39 -9.69
CA GLY A 237 -6.43 1.22 -9.19
C GLY A 237 -5.58 0.53 -8.12
N ASN A 238 -5.45 -0.80 -8.22
CA ASN A 238 -4.71 -1.63 -7.28
C ASN A 238 -3.38 -2.06 -7.90
N ASN A 239 -2.28 -1.55 -7.34
CA ASN A 239 -0.93 -1.79 -7.85
C ASN A 239 -0.02 -2.36 -6.74
N PRO A 240 -0.21 -3.62 -6.35
CA PRO A 240 0.65 -4.27 -5.36
C PRO A 240 2.10 -4.40 -5.81
N ALA A 241 2.39 -4.50 -7.12
CA ALA A 241 3.77 -4.61 -7.61
C ALA A 241 4.61 -3.39 -7.23
N GLU A 242 4.04 -2.18 -7.15
CA GLU A 242 4.79 -1.00 -6.70
C GLU A 242 4.59 -0.70 -5.21
N THR A 243 3.36 -0.87 -4.73
CA THR A 243 3.00 -0.46 -3.36
C THR A 243 3.32 -1.53 -2.32
N ARG A 244 3.54 -2.80 -2.74
CA ARG A 244 3.73 -3.99 -1.89
C ARG A 244 4.82 -4.95 -2.41
N MET A 245 5.88 -4.42 -3.05
CA MET A 245 7.02 -5.14 -3.69
C MET A 245 7.78 -6.22 -2.87
N SER A 246 7.43 -6.50 -1.61
CA SER A 246 8.14 -7.53 -0.83
C SER A 246 7.79 -8.94 -1.30
N GLY A 247 8.69 -9.89 -1.12
CA GLY A 247 8.48 -11.33 -1.38
C GLY A 247 7.41 -11.96 -0.50
N GLY A 248 7.21 -11.52 0.75
CA GLY A 248 6.01 -11.90 1.53
C GLY A 248 4.81 -10.98 1.30
N GLY A 249 4.82 -10.26 0.18
CA GLY A 249 3.82 -9.26 -0.17
C GLY A 249 2.69 -9.83 -1.02
N ILE A 250 1.74 -8.94 -1.31
CA ILE A 250 0.55 -9.23 -2.10
C ILE A 250 0.92 -9.67 -3.53
N THR A 251 2.00 -9.14 -4.11
CA THR A 251 2.39 -9.44 -5.49
C THR A 251 2.78 -10.91 -5.68
N TYR A 252 3.65 -11.46 -4.84
CA TYR A 252 4.05 -12.87 -4.97
C TYR A 252 2.84 -13.80 -4.86
N ILE A 253 1.97 -13.56 -3.86
CA ILE A 253 0.77 -14.35 -3.64
C ILE A 253 -0.21 -14.21 -4.82
N LEU A 254 -0.40 -13.01 -5.35
CA LEU A 254 -1.24 -12.76 -6.52
C LEU A 254 -0.76 -13.59 -7.73
N GLU A 255 0.54 -13.57 -8.02
CA GLU A 255 1.09 -14.31 -9.16
C GLU A 255 0.92 -15.83 -8.98
N GLN A 256 1.25 -16.37 -7.81
CA GLN A 256 1.10 -17.81 -7.53
C GLN A 256 -0.36 -18.26 -7.61
N ALA A 257 -1.27 -17.52 -6.97
CA ALA A 257 -2.69 -17.83 -6.98
C ALA A 257 -3.29 -17.76 -8.40
N ARG A 258 -2.82 -16.82 -9.23
CA ARG A 258 -3.21 -16.71 -10.64
C ARG A 258 -2.65 -17.83 -11.51
N GLU A 259 -1.40 -18.22 -11.30
CA GLU A 259 -0.79 -19.34 -12.02
C GLU A 259 -1.57 -20.64 -11.77
N ILE A 260 -2.01 -20.87 -10.53
CA ILE A 260 -2.81 -22.05 -10.15
C ILE A 260 -4.23 -21.98 -10.74
N SER A 261 -4.91 -20.85 -10.60
CA SER A 261 -6.30 -20.69 -11.08
C SER A 261 -6.40 -20.55 -12.60
N ASN A 262 -5.32 -20.14 -13.26
CA ASN A 262 -5.27 -19.71 -14.65
C ASN A 262 -6.39 -18.70 -14.99
N THR A 263 -6.69 -17.81 -14.04
CA THR A 263 -7.82 -16.90 -14.13
C THR A 263 -7.46 -15.61 -14.85
N LYS A 264 -8.40 -15.11 -15.68
CA LYS A 264 -8.26 -13.83 -16.37
C LYS A 264 -8.15 -12.71 -15.35
N MET A 265 -7.19 -11.80 -15.52
CA MET A 265 -7.01 -10.60 -14.71
C MET A 265 -7.17 -9.34 -15.56
N VAL A 266 -8.15 -8.52 -15.18
CA VAL A 266 -8.40 -7.20 -15.74
C VAL A 266 -7.92 -6.14 -14.76
N VAL A 267 -7.00 -5.28 -15.19
CA VAL A 267 -6.52 -4.13 -14.39
C VAL A 267 -7.12 -2.85 -14.94
N ILE A 268 -7.87 -2.14 -14.10
CA ILE A 268 -8.49 -0.85 -14.40
C ILE A 268 -7.67 0.22 -13.69
N ASP A 269 -6.83 0.93 -14.43
CA ASP A 269 -5.93 1.94 -13.88
C ASP A 269 -5.62 2.99 -14.95
N PRO A 270 -5.61 4.30 -14.65
CA PRO A 270 -5.19 5.32 -15.62
C PRO A 270 -3.75 5.14 -16.10
N ARG A 271 -2.90 4.43 -15.34
CA ARG A 271 -1.51 4.16 -15.69
C ARG A 271 -1.29 2.67 -15.93
N TYR A 272 -0.59 2.36 -17.01
CA TYR A 272 0.00 1.03 -17.21
C TYR A 272 1.13 0.83 -16.19
N CYS A 273 0.79 0.23 -15.06
CA CYS A 273 1.62 0.17 -13.86
C CYS A 273 2.38 -1.15 -13.74
N ASP A 274 3.33 -1.27 -12.80
CA ASP A 274 4.14 -2.49 -12.72
C ASP A 274 3.30 -3.73 -12.41
N THR A 275 2.11 -3.62 -11.82
CA THR A 275 1.20 -4.77 -11.64
C THR A 275 0.68 -5.27 -12.98
N ALA A 276 0.35 -4.35 -13.89
CA ALA A 276 -0.09 -4.62 -15.24
C ALA A 276 1.08 -4.66 -16.25
N ALA A 277 2.32 -4.94 -15.85
CA ALA A 277 3.44 -4.94 -16.80
C ALA A 277 3.51 -6.23 -17.64
N GLY A 278 2.42 -6.59 -18.32
CA GLY A 278 2.28 -7.82 -19.11
C GLY A 278 1.95 -9.07 -18.28
N ARG A 279 1.43 -8.89 -17.06
CA ARG A 279 0.96 -10.00 -16.20
C ARG A 279 -0.56 -10.13 -16.23
N GLU A 280 -1.25 -9.03 -16.45
CA GLU A 280 -2.67 -8.91 -16.74
C GLU A 280 -3.01 -9.49 -18.11
N ASP A 281 -4.24 -9.95 -18.24
CA ASP A 281 -4.82 -10.34 -19.53
C ASP A 281 -5.39 -9.12 -20.26
N GLU A 282 -5.73 -8.07 -19.51
CA GLU A 282 -6.26 -6.84 -20.06
C GLU A 282 -6.02 -5.65 -19.14
N TRP A 283 -5.62 -4.52 -19.72
CA TRP A 283 -5.54 -3.23 -19.05
C TRP A 283 -6.58 -2.26 -19.64
N LEU A 284 -7.36 -1.61 -18.77
CA LEU A 284 -8.34 -0.59 -19.13
C LEU A 284 -7.87 0.80 -18.63
N PRO A 285 -7.45 1.70 -19.53
CA PRO A 285 -6.93 3.04 -19.20
C PRO A 285 -8.07 4.02 -18.86
N ILE A 286 -8.64 3.88 -17.68
CA ILE A 286 -9.76 4.72 -17.25
C ILE A 286 -9.32 6.19 -17.03
N THR A 287 -10.21 7.13 -17.31
CA THR A 287 -10.01 8.54 -16.91
C THR A 287 -9.96 8.65 -15.37
N PRO A 288 -8.96 9.31 -14.76
CA PRO A 288 -8.83 9.39 -13.31
C PRO A 288 -10.10 9.94 -12.62
N GLY A 289 -10.56 9.24 -11.57
CA GLY A 289 -11.72 9.65 -10.76
C GLY A 289 -13.08 9.32 -11.37
N THR A 290 -13.13 8.50 -12.43
CA THR A 290 -14.38 8.16 -13.14
C THR A 290 -14.85 6.72 -12.93
N ASP A 291 -14.22 5.98 -12.01
CA ASP A 291 -14.51 4.56 -11.72
C ASP A 291 -15.97 4.31 -11.36
N ALA A 292 -16.62 5.23 -10.64
CA ALA A 292 -18.04 5.12 -10.30
C ALA A 292 -18.95 5.18 -11.54
N ALA A 293 -18.58 5.95 -12.57
CA ALA A 293 -19.30 5.99 -13.83
C ALA A 293 -19.12 4.69 -14.62
N LEU A 294 -17.91 4.11 -14.61
CA LEU A 294 -17.66 2.79 -15.21
C LEU A 294 -18.52 1.71 -14.54
N VAL A 295 -18.54 1.68 -13.21
CA VAL A 295 -19.35 0.72 -12.45
C VAL A 295 -20.83 0.92 -12.71
N ALA A 296 -21.33 2.16 -12.77
CA ALA A 296 -22.73 2.43 -13.09
C ALA A 296 -23.10 1.96 -14.51
N GLY A 297 -22.20 2.17 -15.48
CA GLY A 297 -22.31 1.63 -16.84
C GLY A 297 -22.41 0.10 -16.89
N MET A 298 -21.57 -0.58 -16.11
CA MET A 298 -21.62 -2.05 -16.00
C MET A 298 -22.87 -2.52 -15.26
N ALA A 299 -23.28 -1.82 -14.20
CA ALA A 299 -24.50 -2.14 -13.44
C ALA A 299 -25.73 -2.04 -14.32
N TYR A 300 -25.80 -1.07 -15.24
CA TYR A 300 -26.89 -0.98 -16.22
C TYR A 300 -27.00 -2.27 -17.03
N VAL A 301 -25.90 -2.75 -17.60
CA VAL A 301 -25.87 -4.00 -18.39
C VAL A 301 -26.26 -5.21 -17.53
N LEU A 302 -25.67 -5.34 -16.33
CA LEU A 302 -25.98 -6.43 -15.40
C LEU A 302 -27.47 -6.48 -15.06
N ILE A 303 -28.09 -5.32 -14.84
CA ILE A 303 -29.52 -5.21 -14.51
C ILE A 303 -30.39 -5.51 -15.72
N THR A 304 -30.12 -4.90 -16.88
CA THR A 304 -30.95 -5.05 -18.07
C THR A 304 -30.87 -6.43 -18.70
N GLU A 305 -29.76 -7.14 -18.50
CA GLU A 305 -29.55 -8.51 -18.98
C GLU A 305 -29.85 -9.57 -17.91
N ASN A 306 -30.34 -9.17 -16.74
CA ASN A 306 -30.66 -10.07 -15.61
C ASN A 306 -29.46 -10.93 -15.14
N LEU A 307 -28.27 -10.35 -15.12
CA LEU A 307 -27.01 -10.99 -14.68
C LEU A 307 -26.67 -10.70 -13.20
N VAL A 308 -27.53 -9.99 -12.49
CA VAL A 308 -27.38 -9.74 -11.04
C VAL A 308 -27.71 -11.00 -10.22
N ASP A 309 -27.09 -11.14 -9.05
CA ASP A 309 -27.43 -12.17 -8.08
C ASP A 309 -28.62 -11.72 -7.21
N GLN A 310 -29.83 -11.85 -7.75
CA GLN A 310 -31.04 -11.41 -7.05
C GLN A 310 -31.24 -12.09 -5.68
N PRO A 311 -30.98 -13.41 -5.48
CA PRO A 311 -31.05 -14.02 -4.15
C PRO A 311 -30.11 -13.38 -3.12
N PHE A 312 -28.88 -13.02 -3.52
CA PHE A 312 -27.97 -12.29 -2.65
C PHE A 312 -28.51 -10.90 -2.31
N LEU A 313 -28.97 -10.16 -3.32
CA LEU A 313 -29.49 -8.79 -3.15
C LEU A 313 -30.71 -8.75 -2.24
N ASP A 314 -31.66 -9.67 -2.44
CA ASP A 314 -32.88 -9.78 -1.62
C ASP A 314 -32.59 -10.07 -0.15
N LYS A 315 -31.52 -10.82 0.13
CA LYS A 315 -31.21 -11.33 1.48
C LYS A 315 -30.26 -10.44 2.25
N TYR A 316 -29.29 -9.83 1.58
CA TYR A 316 -28.14 -9.18 2.21
C TYR A 316 -28.01 -7.69 1.89
N CYS A 317 -28.82 -7.15 0.97
CA CYS A 317 -28.75 -5.74 0.60
C CYS A 317 -30.04 -4.99 0.97
N VAL A 318 -29.87 -3.73 1.36
CA VAL A 318 -30.96 -2.78 1.63
C VAL A 318 -30.90 -1.68 0.57
N GLY A 319 -32.03 -1.36 -0.05
CA GLY A 319 -32.16 -0.29 -1.04
C GLY A 319 -31.64 -0.61 -2.45
N TYR A 320 -31.57 -1.89 -2.84
CA TYR A 320 -31.24 -2.25 -4.23
C TYR A 320 -32.42 -1.97 -5.18
N ASP A 321 -33.60 -2.45 -4.79
CA ASP A 321 -34.88 -2.33 -5.49
C ASP A 321 -36.01 -1.96 -4.53
N GLU A 322 -37.24 -1.76 -5.03
CA GLU A 322 -38.41 -1.45 -4.18
C GLU A 322 -38.68 -2.48 -3.08
N LYS A 323 -38.32 -3.76 -3.29
CA LYS A 323 -38.53 -4.81 -2.29
C LYS A 323 -37.60 -4.65 -1.09
N THR A 324 -36.37 -4.21 -1.34
CA THR A 324 -35.33 -4.05 -0.32
C THR A 324 -35.22 -2.61 0.19
N LEU A 325 -35.99 -1.68 -0.37
CA LEU A 325 -35.98 -0.26 -0.01
C LEU A 325 -36.72 -0.04 1.34
N PRO A 326 -36.14 0.71 2.30
CA PRO A 326 -36.85 1.04 3.54
C PRO A 326 -38.14 1.82 3.27
N ALA A 327 -39.20 1.54 4.02
CA ALA A 327 -40.51 2.18 3.84
C ALA A 327 -40.49 3.72 4.01
N SER A 328 -39.49 4.27 4.69
CA SER A 328 -39.28 5.72 4.85
C SER A 328 -38.61 6.39 3.65
N ALA A 329 -38.05 5.62 2.72
CA ALA A 329 -37.38 6.16 1.55
C ALA A 329 -38.40 6.51 0.44
N PRO A 330 -38.11 7.52 -0.40
CA PRO A 330 -38.98 7.87 -1.52
C PRO A 330 -39.07 6.71 -2.52
N ARG A 331 -40.23 6.57 -3.18
CA ARG A 331 -40.40 5.65 -4.31
C ARG A 331 -39.33 5.93 -5.37
N ASN A 332 -38.78 4.89 -5.99
CA ASN A 332 -37.62 4.94 -6.88
C ASN A 332 -36.32 5.46 -6.23
N GLY A 333 -36.25 5.57 -4.89
CA GLY A 333 -35.04 5.96 -4.16
C GLY A 333 -33.97 4.87 -4.06
N HIS A 334 -34.19 3.73 -4.71
CA HIS A 334 -33.31 2.57 -4.69
C HIS A 334 -32.26 2.61 -5.83
N TYR A 335 -31.17 1.86 -5.66
CA TYR A 335 -30.04 1.88 -6.59
C TYR A 335 -30.42 1.50 -8.04
N LYS A 336 -31.25 0.47 -8.21
CA LYS A 336 -31.72 0.03 -9.54
C LYS A 336 -32.45 1.13 -10.31
N ALA A 337 -33.26 1.96 -9.65
CA ALA A 337 -33.97 3.07 -10.30
C ALA A 337 -32.99 4.17 -10.73
N TYR A 338 -32.02 4.53 -9.87
CA TYR A 338 -30.93 5.44 -10.24
C TYR A 338 -30.18 4.96 -11.50
N ILE A 339 -29.82 3.67 -11.56
CA ILE A 339 -29.11 3.12 -12.72
C ILE A 339 -29.95 3.16 -14.01
N LEU A 340 -31.25 2.87 -13.90
CA LEU A 340 -32.18 2.84 -15.04
C LEU A 340 -32.71 4.23 -15.44
N GLY A 341 -32.28 5.31 -14.78
CA GLY A 341 -32.72 6.68 -15.09
C GLY A 341 -34.13 7.01 -14.57
N GLN A 342 -34.58 6.29 -13.54
CA GLN A 342 -35.88 6.44 -12.90
C GLN A 342 -35.80 7.16 -11.53
N GLY A 343 -34.57 7.50 -11.10
CA GLY A 343 -34.30 8.31 -9.92
C GLY A 343 -34.27 9.82 -10.23
N ASP A 344 -33.83 10.61 -9.25
CA ASP A 344 -33.96 12.07 -9.25
C ASP A 344 -33.25 12.79 -10.41
N ASP A 345 -32.19 12.21 -10.98
CA ASP A 345 -31.46 12.82 -12.09
C ASP A 345 -32.02 12.50 -13.49
N GLY A 346 -32.96 11.54 -13.59
CA GLY A 346 -33.60 11.15 -14.85
C GLY A 346 -32.66 10.59 -15.93
N ILE A 347 -31.42 10.22 -15.59
CA ILE A 347 -30.40 9.82 -16.57
C ILE A 347 -30.08 8.34 -16.41
N ALA A 348 -30.43 7.54 -17.42
CA ALA A 348 -30.01 6.13 -17.48
C ALA A 348 -28.48 6.03 -17.60
N LYS A 349 -27.86 5.18 -16.79
CA LYS A 349 -26.39 5.01 -16.74
C LYS A 349 -25.93 4.01 -17.79
N THR A 350 -26.29 4.24 -19.06
CA THR A 350 -25.98 3.30 -20.14
C THR A 350 -24.47 3.19 -20.39
N PRO A 351 -24.00 2.14 -21.08
CA PRO A 351 -22.60 2.03 -21.52
C PRO A 351 -22.11 3.24 -22.33
N GLU A 352 -22.96 3.84 -23.18
CA GLU A 352 -22.63 5.03 -23.97
C GLU A 352 -22.47 6.27 -23.08
N TRP A 353 -23.29 6.38 -22.03
CA TRP A 353 -23.14 7.43 -21.01
C TRP A 353 -21.82 7.27 -20.27
N ALA A 354 -21.53 6.07 -19.77
CA ALA A 354 -20.30 5.79 -19.04
C ALA A 354 -19.05 5.96 -19.91
N SER A 355 -19.14 5.58 -21.19
CA SER A 355 -18.04 5.69 -22.15
C SER A 355 -17.57 7.12 -22.35
N LYS A 356 -18.51 8.07 -22.44
CA LYS A 356 -18.19 9.51 -22.57
C LYS A 356 -17.45 10.09 -21.37
N ILE A 357 -17.70 9.55 -20.18
CA ILE A 357 -17.09 10.03 -18.93
C ILE A 357 -15.75 9.35 -18.69
N THR A 358 -15.69 8.04 -18.91
CA THR A 358 -14.55 7.19 -18.53
C THR A 358 -13.47 7.09 -19.59
N ALA A 359 -13.81 7.42 -20.85
CA ALA A 359 -13.06 7.14 -22.06
C ALA A 359 -12.91 5.64 -22.40
N ILE A 360 -13.58 4.73 -21.65
CA ILE A 360 -13.63 3.31 -21.99
C ILE A 360 -14.70 3.08 -23.06
N PRO A 361 -14.41 2.38 -24.17
CA PRO A 361 -15.40 2.10 -25.21
C PRO A 361 -16.65 1.39 -24.67
N ALA A 362 -17.84 1.80 -25.11
CA ALA A 362 -19.11 1.24 -24.64
C ALA A 362 -19.20 -0.28 -24.84
N ASP A 363 -18.69 -0.80 -25.97
CA ASP A 363 -18.64 -2.25 -26.23
C ASP A 363 -17.76 -2.98 -25.21
N ARG A 364 -16.67 -2.35 -24.76
CA ARG A 364 -15.83 -2.91 -23.71
C ARG A 364 -16.51 -2.89 -22.36
N ILE A 365 -17.25 -1.83 -22.01
CA ILE A 365 -18.04 -1.79 -20.78
C ILE A 365 -19.06 -2.94 -20.76
N ILE A 366 -19.78 -3.16 -21.86
CA ILE A 366 -20.76 -4.25 -21.99
C ILE A 366 -20.10 -5.62 -21.81
N LYS A 367 -19.02 -5.88 -22.54
CA LYS A 367 -18.29 -7.15 -22.47
C LYS A 367 -17.73 -7.41 -21.06
N LEU A 368 -17.13 -6.42 -20.41
CA LEU A 368 -16.62 -6.57 -19.03
C LEU A 368 -17.76 -6.82 -18.03
N ALA A 369 -18.89 -6.12 -18.17
CA ALA A 369 -20.06 -6.37 -17.33
C ALA A 369 -20.56 -7.82 -17.46
N ARG A 370 -20.62 -8.35 -18.68
CA ARG A 370 -20.97 -9.76 -18.93
C ARG A 370 -19.94 -10.73 -18.37
N GLU A 371 -18.65 -10.48 -18.58
CA GLU A 371 -17.56 -11.28 -17.98
C GLU A 371 -17.73 -11.37 -16.45
N ILE A 372 -18.00 -10.25 -15.79
CA ILE A 372 -18.23 -10.19 -14.34
C ILE A 372 -19.53 -10.90 -13.93
N GLY A 373 -20.63 -10.70 -14.66
CA GLY A 373 -21.93 -11.31 -14.36
C GLY A 373 -21.94 -12.84 -14.50
N PHE A 374 -21.16 -13.39 -15.44
CA PHE A 374 -21.02 -14.83 -15.63
C PHE A 374 -19.95 -15.47 -14.74
N ALA A 375 -18.97 -14.70 -14.26
CA ALA A 375 -17.92 -15.21 -13.38
C ALA A 375 -18.45 -15.42 -11.95
N LYS A 376 -18.72 -16.68 -11.59
CA LYS A 376 -19.11 -17.08 -10.24
C LYS A 376 -18.07 -18.08 -9.68
N PRO A 377 -17.11 -17.66 -8.83
CA PRO A 377 -16.93 -16.31 -8.26
C PRO A 377 -16.00 -15.39 -9.07
N ALA A 378 -16.13 -14.07 -8.88
CA ALA A 378 -15.20 -13.06 -9.36
C ALA A 378 -14.55 -12.29 -8.20
N TYR A 379 -13.22 -12.22 -8.21
CA TYR A 379 -12.43 -11.46 -7.26
C TYR A 379 -12.37 -10.00 -7.72
N ILE A 380 -13.25 -9.17 -7.16
CA ILE A 380 -13.28 -7.72 -7.43
C ILE A 380 -12.59 -7.01 -6.26
N CYS A 381 -11.52 -6.26 -6.53
CA CYS A 381 -10.82 -5.51 -5.49
C CYS A 381 -10.46 -4.09 -5.93
N GLN A 382 -10.18 -3.23 -4.96
CA GLN A 382 -9.71 -1.87 -5.22
C GLN A 382 -8.48 -1.52 -4.38
N GLY A 383 -7.59 -0.73 -4.99
CA GLY A 383 -6.46 -0.14 -4.30
C GLY A 383 -6.85 1.13 -3.56
N TRP A 384 -5.84 1.92 -3.20
CA TRP A 384 -6.08 3.23 -2.61
C TRP A 384 -6.15 4.35 -3.63
N GLY A 385 -5.86 4.11 -4.91
CA GLY A 385 -5.94 5.10 -5.97
C GLY A 385 -7.35 5.70 -6.13
N PRO A 386 -8.40 4.88 -6.31
CA PRO A 386 -9.75 5.37 -6.63
C PRO A 386 -10.34 6.33 -5.57
N GLN A 387 -9.95 6.19 -4.30
CA GLN A 387 -10.42 7.08 -3.23
C GLN A 387 -9.64 8.41 -3.12
N ARG A 388 -8.59 8.67 -3.93
CA ARG A 388 -7.74 9.89 -3.83
C ARG A 388 -8.34 11.10 -4.55
N HIS A 389 -9.65 11.27 -4.42
CA HIS A 389 -10.43 12.35 -5.01
C HIS A 389 -11.38 12.91 -3.96
N ALA A 390 -12.02 14.05 -4.26
CA ALA A 390 -12.88 14.75 -3.30
C ALA A 390 -14.13 13.95 -2.87
N ASN A 391 -14.55 12.98 -3.69
CA ASN A 391 -15.70 12.10 -3.52
C ASN A 391 -15.28 10.61 -3.49
N GLY A 392 -14.07 10.35 -2.99
CA GLY A 392 -13.45 9.03 -3.01
C GLY A 392 -14.22 7.97 -2.22
N GLU A 393 -15.01 8.36 -1.22
CA GLU A 393 -15.89 7.45 -0.49
C GLU A 393 -16.99 6.89 -1.39
N MET A 394 -17.54 7.70 -2.29
CA MET A 394 -18.57 7.25 -3.24
C MET A 394 -17.98 6.31 -4.30
N VAL A 395 -16.77 6.62 -4.78
CA VAL A 395 -16.03 5.71 -5.68
C VAL A 395 -15.80 4.36 -5.03
N ALA A 396 -15.31 4.35 -3.78
CA ALA A 396 -15.05 3.12 -3.06
C ALA A 396 -16.32 2.28 -2.85
N ARG A 397 -17.43 2.93 -2.49
CA ARG A 397 -18.73 2.28 -2.33
C ARG A 397 -19.26 1.75 -3.66
N SER A 398 -19.08 2.48 -4.76
CA SER A 398 -19.50 2.03 -6.08
C SER A 398 -18.83 0.71 -6.45
N ILE A 399 -17.51 0.59 -6.30
CA ILE A 399 -16.78 -0.65 -6.61
C ILE A 399 -17.24 -1.80 -5.70
N ALA A 400 -17.50 -1.54 -4.42
CA ALA A 400 -18.09 -2.51 -3.50
C ALA A 400 -19.50 -2.95 -3.94
N THR A 401 -20.34 -2.02 -4.42
CA THR A 401 -21.67 -2.34 -4.96
C THR A 401 -21.58 -3.31 -6.13
N LEU A 402 -20.56 -3.22 -6.99
CA LEU A 402 -20.37 -4.19 -8.08
C LEU A 402 -20.21 -5.63 -7.55
N ALA A 403 -19.44 -5.82 -6.48
CA ALA A 403 -19.31 -7.13 -5.83
C ALA A 403 -20.62 -7.62 -5.20
N CYS A 404 -21.45 -6.72 -4.66
CA CYS A 404 -22.78 -7.05 -4.16
C CYS A 404 -23.75 -7.43 -5.30
N LEU A 405 -23.74 -6.71 -6.42
CA LEU A 405 -24.61 -6.98 -7.57
C LEU A 405 -24.43 -8.39 -8.12
N THR A 406 -23.22 -8.95 -8.03
CA THR A 406 -22.89 -10.28 -8.53
C THR A 406 -22.64 -11.31 -7.44
N GLY A 407 -22.96 -11.01 -6.18
CA GLY A 407 -22.92 -11.98 -5.08
C GLY A 407 -21.53 -12.48 -4.68
N ASN A 408 -20.47 -11.68 -4.87
CA ASN A 408 -19.08 -12.09 -4.58
C ASN A 408 -18.62 -11.84 -3.13
N VAL A 409 -19.49 -11.28 -2.29
CA VAL A 409 -19.19 -10.96 -0.89
C VAL A 409 -19.31 -12.23 -0.03
N GLY A 410 -18.25 -12.58 0.69
CA GLY A 410 -18.27 -13.64 1.70
C GLY A 410 -18.16 -15.07 1.17
N ILE A 411 -17.79 -15.25 -0.10
CA ILE A 411 -17.56 -16.56 -0.72
C ILE A 411 -16.08 -16.74 -1.07
N SER A 412 -15.62 -17.99 -1.13
CA SER A 412 -14.27 -18.32 -1.61
C SER A 412 -14.14 -18.00 -3.10
N GLY A 413 -13.00 -17.42 -3.51
CA GLY A 413 -12.76 -16.90 -4.86
C GLY A 413 -13.48 -15.59 -5.17
N GLY A 414 -14.25 -15.05 -4.23
CA GLY A 414 -14.86 -13.73 -4.32
C GLY A 414 -13.99 -12.66 -3.66
N ASN A 415 -14.51 -11.43 -3.62
CA ASN A 415 -14.04 -10.38 -2.73
C ASN A 415 -15.13 -9.32 -2.60
N THR A 416 -15.04 -8.46 -1.59
CA THR A 416 -16.07 -7.48 -1.24
C THR A 416 -16.03 -6.21 -2.11
N GLY A 417 -15.19 -6.15 -3.14
CA GLY A 417 -14.83 -4.89 -3.79
C GLY A 417 -13.98 -3.97 -2.92
N ALA A 418 -13.68 -4.32 -1.66
CA ALA A 418 -12.69 -3.63 -0.84
C ALA A 418 -11.25 -3.95 -1.30
N ARG A 419 -10.28 -3.44 -0.55
CA ARG A 419 -8.88 -3.82 -0.71
C ARG A 419 -8.67 -5.29 -0.31
N GLU A 420 -7.64 -5.93 -0.88
CA GLU A 420 -7.25 -7.28 -0.50
C GLU A 420 -7.06 -7.45 1.02
N GLY A 421 -7.57 -8.57 1.54
CA GLY A 421 -7.32 -8.99 2.90
C GLY A 421 -5.89 -9.50 3.10
N SER A 422 -5.47 -9.60 4.35
CA SER A 422 -4.20 -10.23 4.72
C SER A 422 -4.36 -10.97 6.03
N TYR A 423 -3.66 -12.10 6.18
CA TYR A 423 -3.58 -12.79 7.45
C TYR A 423 -2.80 -11.97 8.48
N ALA A 424 -3.30 -11.89 9.71
CA ALA A 424 -2.63 -11.22 10.82
C ALA A 424 -2.13 -12.24 11.82
N ILE A 425 -0.80 -12.32 11.99
CA ILE A 425 -0.22 -13.10 13.08
C ILE A 425 -0.50 -12.34 14.39
N PRO A 426 -1.11 -12.98 15.42
CA PRO A 426 -1.31 -12.34 16.70
C PRO A 426 0.03 -12.10 17.40
N PHE A 427 0.20 -10.92 17.99
CA PHE A 427 1.38 -10.60 18.80
C PHE A 427 0.99 -9.80 20.03
N VAL A 428 1.60 -10.15 21.17
CA VAL A 428 1.45 -9.40 22.42
C VAL A 428 2.13 -8.05 22.27
N ARG A 429 1.42 -7.01 22.67
CA ARG A 429 1.83 -5.61 22.54
C ARG A 429 1.92 -5.00 23.93
N PHE A 430 2.73 -3.95 24.08
CA PHE A 430 2.65 -3.13 25.30
C PHE A 430 1.21 -2.66 25.51
N PRO A 431 0.68 -2.74 26.75
CA PRO A 431 -0.66 -2.28 27.04
C PRO A 431 -0.75 -0.78 26.77
N THR A 432 -1.91 -0.30 26.35
CA THR A 432 -2.22 1.12 26.29
C THR A 432 -3.39 1.40 27.22
N LEU A 433 -3.29 2.47 28.00
CA LEU A 433 -4.36 2.91 28.87
C LEU A 433 -5.47 3.55 28.02
N GLU A 434 -6.68 3.68 28.57
CA GLU A 434 -7.74 4.42 27.91
C GLU A 434 -7.39 5.92 27.84
N ASN A 435 -7.70 6.58 26.72
CA ASN A 435 -7.65 8.04 26.65
C ASN A 435 -8.97 8.60 27.22
N PRO A 436 -8.95 9.31 28.35
CA PRO A 436 -10.17 9.90 28.93
C PRO A 436 -10.72 11.06 28.09
N ILE A 437 -9.88 11.72 27.28
CA ILE A 437 -10.29 12.81 26.38
C ILE A 437 -11.07 12.24 25.19
N LYS A 438 -12.28 12.74 24.99
CA LYS A 438 -13.19 12.28 23.93
C LYS A 438 -13.18 13.20 22.71
N ASP A 439 -12.69 14.43 22.86
CA ASP A 439 -12.52 15.37 21.77
C ASP A 439 -11.57 14.82 20.70
N SER A 440 -11.96 15.03 19.45
CA SER A 440 -11.16 14.64 18.30
C SER A 440 -11.33 15.63 17.17
N ILE A 441 -10.25 15.86 16.44
CA ILE A 441 -10.24 16.71 15.26
C ILE A 441 -9.85 15.91 14.02
N SER A 442 -10.26 16.38 12.84
CA SER A 442 -9.79 15.78 11.60
C SER A 442 -8.27 15.87 11.53
N PHE A 443 -7.60 14.78 11.17
CA PHE A 443 -6.17 14.78 10.87
C PHE A 443 -5.77 15.88 9.87
N PHE A 444 -6.66 16.27 8.96
CA PHE A 444 -6.38 17.30 7.95
C PHE A 444 -6.53 18.73 8.47
N LEU A 445 -7.17 18.93 9.62
CA LEU A 445 -7.54 20.26 10.15
C LEU A 445 -6.79 20.62 11.44
N TRP A 446 -5.72 19.90 11.80
CA TRP A 446 -4.95 20.21 13.00
C TRP A 446 -4.29 21.60 12.97
N THR A 447 -3.96 22.11 11.78
CA THR A 447 -3.46 23.49 11.63
C THR A 447 -4.55 24.52 11.88
N ASP A 448 -5.80 24.21 11.54
CA ASP A 448 -6.93 25.09 11.80
C ASP A 448 -7.19 25.20 13.30
N ALA A 449 -6.97 24.12 14.06
CA ALA A 449 -7.05 24.14 15.52
C ALA A 449 -6.04 25.12 16.14
N ILE A 450 -4.93 25.42 15.44
CA ILE A 450 -3.93 26.40 15.88
C ILE A 450 -4.33 27.82 15.46
N VAL A 451 -4.76 28.00 14.20
CA VAL A 451 -4.98 29.34 13.61
C VAL A 451 -6.34 29.92 14.00
N ARG A 452 -7.37 29.07 14.01
CA ARG A 452 -8.77 29.45 14.17
C ARG A 452 -9.53 28.50 15.10
N GLY A 453 -8.83 27.90 16.08
CA GLY A 453 -9.41 26.97 17.05
C GLY A 453 -10.73 27.46 17.68
N PRO A 454 -10.86 28.73 18.11
CA PRO A 454 -12.12 29.26 18.66
C PRO A 454 -13.32 29.27 17.70
N GLU A 455 -13.07 29.19 16.38
CA GLU A 455 -14.10 29.14 15.33
C GLU A 455 -14.49 27.69 14.99
N MET A 456 -13.72 26.70 15.44
CA MET A 456 -14.00 25.29 15.16
C MET A 456 -15.16 24.80 16.02
N THR A 457 -16.24 24.39 15.37
CA THR A 457 -17.38 23.73 16.03
C THR A 457 -17.33 22.23 15.78
N ALA A 458 -18.05 21.46 16.60
CA ALA A 458 -18.31 20.06 16.30
C ALA A 458 -18.89 19.93 14.89
N THR A 459 -18.34 19.01 14.10
CA THR A 459 -18.96 18.63 12.82
C THR A 459 -20.13 17.70 13.16
N PRO A 460 -21.35 17.95 12.63
CA PRO A 460 -22.53 17.14 12.94
C PRO A 460 -22.39 15.65 12.58
#